data_AF-A0A7R9FBD5-F1
#
_entry.id   AF-A0A7R9FBD5-F1
#
_cell.length_a   1.000
_cell.length_b   1.000
_cell.length_c   1.000
_cell.angle_alpha   90.00
_cell.angle_beta   90.00
_cell.angle_gamma   90.00
#
_symmetry.space_group_name_H-M   'P 1'
#
loop_
_entity.id
_entity.type
_entity.pdbx_description
1 polymer ?
#
loop_
_entity_poly.entity_id
_entity_poly.type
_entity_poly.pdbx_seq_one_letter_code
_entity_poly.pdbx_strand_id
1 'polypeptide(L)'
;MLIHFAAVMYLVGVVSSQTNCSGRYLAVYLVGVVSSQTNLSGKYLAVYLVGVVRSQTNCSGKYLAVYLVGAVSSQTNCSGKSLAVYLVGAVISQTICSGKYLAVYLVGVVSSQTNCSGKSLAVYLVGVVSSQTNCSAVESVSQLKVVSISGSIISIQWRAPSNTDCLEGYQVCWSLEDGTQSNCTAQSRHEHSTTNITGLSPCASYIINVTSVGSSGGSSQAVGITATTAPDKVSQLKVTGTSVSTISIQWRPPSNADCLVAYQVCCSLADGTQSNCTTQTRHEHAATSITGLTPCTNFIVNVTTIGSSGNSSEAVDVTVSS
;
A
#
# COMPACT_ATOMS: atom_id res chain seq x y z
N MET A 1 25.92 27.11 55.50
CA MET A 1 24.56 26.99 54.90
C MET A 1 24.44 28.02 53.79
N LEU A 2 24.79 27.65 52.55
CA LEU A 2 24.71 28.56 51.39
C LEU A 2 23.30 28.48 50.80
N ILE A 3 22.51 29.53 51.05
CA ILE A 3 21.20 29.71 50.43
C ILE A 3 21.45 30.10 48.96
N HIS A 4 21.26 29.16 48.03
CA HIS A 4 21.27 29.48 46.60
C HIS A 4 19.92 30.12 46.24
N PHE A 5 19.90 31.43 46.00
CA PHE A 5 18.72 32.12 45.49
C PHE A 5 18.36 31.58 44.10
N ALA A 6 17.17 30.99 43.98
CA ALA A 6 16.54 30.75 42.68
C ALA A 6 15.95 32.07 42.18
N ALA A 7 16.29 32.48 40.96
CA ALA A 7 15.67 33.63 40.33
C ALA A 7 14.39 33.19 39.62
N VAL A 8 13.28 33.87 39.90
CA VAL A 8 11.99 33.67 39.22
C VAL A 8 11.62 34.97 38.52
N MET A 9 11.37 34.90 37.22
CA MET A 9 10.88 36.03 36.42
C MET A 9 9.45 35.73 35.96
N TYR A 10 8.57 36.71 36.13
CA TYR A 10 7.17 36.65 35.70
C TYR A 10 6.86 37.87 34.83
N LEU A 11 6.49 37.66 33.57
CA LEU A 11 6.04 38.71 32.65
C LEU A 11 4.68 38.32 32.08
N VAL A 12 3.72 39.23 32.18
CA VAL A 12 2.37 39.06 31.65
C VAL A 12 2.06 40.21 30.70
N GLY A 13 1.48 39.87 29.54
CA GLY A 13 1.07 40.84 28.52
C GLY A 13 1.91 40.74 27.24
N VAL A 14 2.18 41.89 26.61
CA VAL A 14 2.93 41.94 25.35
C VAL A 14 4.39 42.24 25.64
N VAL A 15 5.27 41.28 25.33
CA VAL A 15 6.73 41.50 25.34
C VAL A 15 7.10 42.13 24.00
N SER A 16 7.15 43.46 23.97
CA SER A 16 7.43 44.27 22.77
C SER A 16 8.90 44.67 22.63
N SER A 17 9.73 44.43 23.65
CA SER A 17 11.17 44.70 23.65
C SER A 17 11.99 43.43 23.84
N GLN A 18 13.25 43.49 23.42
CA GLN A 18 14.16 42.35 23.53
C GLN A 18 14.33 41.95 25.01
N THR A 19 14.12 40.68 25.30
CA THR A 19 14.24 40.13 26.66
C THR A 19 15.42 39.18 26.74
N ASN A 20 16.42 39.49 27.57
CA ASN A 20 17.60 38.65 27.78
C ASN A 20 17.71 38.28 29.26
N CYS A 21 17.66 36.99 29.59
CA CYS A 21 17.76 36.51 30.97
C CYS A 21 18.79 35.38 31.08
N SER A 22 19.65 35.46 32.09
CA SER A 22 20.63 34.43 32.38
C SER A 22 20.76 34.15 33.88
N GLY A 23 20.99 32.89 34.25
CA GLY A 23 21.12 32.53 35.66
C GLY A 23 21.55 31.09 35.93
N ARG A 24 22.05 30.82 37.14
CA ARG A 24 22.41 29.45 37.56
C ARG A 24 21.17 28.59 37.83
N TYR A 25 20.19 29.15 38.53
CA TYR A 25 18.87 28.57 38.80
C TYR A 25 17.83 29.60 38.40
N LEU A 26 17.17 29.39 37.26
CA LEU A 26 16.28 30.37 36.66
C LEU A 26 14.97 29.71 36.26
N ALA A 27 13.85 30.27 36.71
CA ALA A 27 12.52 29.95 36.23
C ALA A 27 11.91 31.19 35.56
N VAL A 28 11.44 31.04 34.32
CA VAL A 28 10.87 32.12 33.52
C VAL A 28 9.44 31.78 33.16
N TYR A 29 8.50 32.66 33.50
CA TYR A 29 7.09 32.56 33.16
C TYR A 29 6.72 33.75 32.28
N LEU A 30 6.31 33.47 31.05
CA LEU A 30 5.92 34.45 30.04
C LEU A 30 4.50 34.11 29.60
N VAL A 31 3.52 34.95 29.98
CA VAL A 31 2.10 34.75 29.65
C VAL A 31 1.61 35.89 28.76
N GLY A 32 1.27 35.61 27.51
CA GLY A 32 0.77 36.59 26.56
C GLY A 32 1.41 36.51 25.18
N VAL A 33 1.78 37.66 24.60
CA VAL A 33 2.33 37.73 23.23
C VAL A 33 3.81 38.10 23.28
N VAL A 34 4.66 37.21 22.78
CA VAL A 34 6.09 37.49 22.60
C VAL A 34 6.29 38.04 21.19
N SER A 35 6.36 39.37 21.08
CA SER A 35 6.48 40.10 19.81
C SER A 35 7.90 40.53 19.48
N SER A 36 8.86 40.31 20.40
CA SER A 36 10.28 40.63 20.22
C SER A 36 11.18 39.47 20.66
N GLN A 37 12.44 39.51 20.26
CA GLN A 37 13.38 38.42 20.49
C GLN A 37 13.57 38.16 21.99
N THR A 38 13.47 36.89 22.39
CA THR A 38 13.63 36.45 23.78
C THR A 38 14.76 35.44 23.88
N ASN A 39 15.83 35.75 24.62
CA ASN A 39 16.98 34.87 24.84
C ASN A 39 17.09 34.50 26.32
N LEU A 40 16.92 33.21 26.63
CA LEU A 40 16.96 32.66 27.97
C LEU A 40 18.10 31.65 28.09
N SER A 41 18.96 31.80 29.11
CA SER A 41 20.09 30.90 29.31
C SER A 41 20.32 30.52 30.78
N GLY A 42 20.78 29.30 31.05
CA GLY A 42 21.12 28.93 32.42
C GLY A 42 21.63 27.51 32.66
N LYS A 43 22.15 27.25 33.86
CA LYS A 43 22.60 25.89 34.24
C LYS A 43 21.40 24.97 34.52
N TYR A 44 20.45 25.46 35.30
CA TYR A 44 19.14 24.85 35.56
C TYR A 44 18.07 25.87 35.16
N LEU A 45 17.44 25.65 34.01
CA LEU A 45 16.50 26.59 33.41
C LEU A 45 15.15 25.91 33.18
N ALA A 46 14.09 26.51 33.72
CA ALA A 46 12.71 26.15 33.41
C ALA A 46 12.03 27.34 32.74
N VAL A 47 11.44 27.12 31.56
CA VAL A 47 10.74 28.16 30.79
C VAL A 47 9.29 27.72 30.59
N TYR A 48 8.36 28.58 30.99
CA TYR A 48 6.93 28.42 30.78
C TYR A 48 6.43 29.58 29.93
N LEU A 49 6.08 29.28 28.69
CA LEU A 49 5.59 30.23 27.70
C LEU A 49 4.14 29.86 27.38
N VAL A 50 3.20 30.71 27.77
CA VAL A 50 1.76 30.50 27.53
C VAL A 50 1.22 31.65 26.68
N GLY A 51 0.81 31.36 25.44
CA GLY A 51 0.24 32.35 24.52
C GLY A 51 0.81 32.26 23.10
N VAL A 52 1.12 33.40 22.49
CA VAL A 52 1.54 33.47 21.09
C VAL A 52 2.99 33.94 20.97
N VAL A 53 3.85 33.10 20.40
CA VAL A 53 5.25 33.41 20.12
C VAL A 53 5.38 33.88 18.67
N ARG A 54 5.46 35.20 18.47
CA ARG A 54 5.55 35.84 17.13
C ARG A 54 6.97 36.23 16.72
N SER A 55 7.93 36.14 17.63
CA SER A 55 9.34 36.44 17.38
C SER A 55 10.24 35.31 17.86
N GLN A 56 11.51 35.35 17.47
CA GLN A 56 12.46 34.29 17.75
C GLN A 56 12.67 34.12 19.26
N THR A 57 12.52 32.89 19.75
CA THR A 57 12.78 32.53 21.16
C THR A 57 13.91 31.52 21.24
N ASN A 58 15.00 31.88 21.92
CA ASN A 58 16.17 31.02 22.10
C ASN A 58 16.31 30.63 23.58
N CYS A 59 16.25 29.35 23.88
CA CYS A 59 16.44 28.80 25.22
C CYS A 59 17.67 27.88 25.24
N SER A 60 18.62 28.11 26.15
CA SER A 60 19.82 27.28 26.26
C SER A 60 20.17 26.92 27.70
N GLY A 61 20.57 25.67 27.96
CA GLY A 61 21.03 25.32 29.30
C GLY A 61 21.56 23.90 29.51
N LYS A 62 22.22 23.66 30.65
CA LYS A 62 22.73 22.30 30.96
C LYS A 62 21.58 21.34 31.28
N TYR A 63 20.64 21.78 32.10
CA TYR A 63 19.37 21.10 32.38
C TYR A 63 18.26 22.08 32.05
N LEU A 64 17.54 21.82 30.96
CA LEU A 64 16.55 22.73 30.39
C LEU A 64 15.20 22.02 30.28
N ALA A 65 14.16 22.64 30.83
CA ALA A 65 12.77 22.26 30.60
C ALA A 65 12.03 23.44 29.97
N VAL A 66 11.38 23.21 28.84
CA VAL A 66 10.59 24.24 28.13
C VAL A 66 9.17 23.74 27.98
N TYR A 67 8.22 24.51 28.50
CA TYR A 67 6.79 24.29 28.38
C TYR A 67 6.20 25.43 27.55
N LEU A 68 5.72 25.10 26.36
CA LEU A 68 5.14 26.02 25.40
C LEU A 68 3.69 25.64 25.18
N VAL A 69 2.77 26.50 25.60
CA VAL A 69 1.33 26.29 25.47
C VAL A 69 0.74 27.43 24.64
N GLY A 70 0.24 27.12 23.44
CA GLY A 70 -0.39 28.09 22.54
C GLY A 70 0.13 28.00 21.10
N ALA A 71 0.32 29.15 20.45
CA ALA A 71 0.71 29.22 19.05
C ALA A 71 2.16 29.68 18.89
N VAL A 72 2.99 28.84 18.28
CA VAL A 72 4.37 29.15 17.92
C VAL A 72 4.40 29.53 16.44
N SER A 73 4.38 30.84 16.15
CA SER A 73 4.34 31.38 14.79
C SER A 73 5.68 31.93 14.32
N SER A 74 6.76 31.72 15.07
CA SER A 74 8.14 32.08 14.74
C SER A 74 9.12 31.02 15.26
N GLN A 75 10.36 31.08 14.81
CA GLN A 75 11.39 30.11 15.15
C GLN A 75 11.64 30.02 16.66
N THR A 76 11.60 28.80 17.21
CA THR A 76 11.96 28.50 18.61
C THR A 76 13.14 27.54 18.65
N ASN A 77 14.26 27.97 19.25
CA ASN A 77 15.47 27.16 19.36
C ASN A 77 15.72 26.77 20.81
N CYS A 78 15.81 25.48 21.09
CA CYS A 78 16.09 24.94 22.41
C CYS A 78 17.37 24.09 22.37
N SER A 79 18.37 24.40 23.20
CA SER A 79 19.63 23.64 23.24
C SER A 79 20.09 23.28 24.66
N GLY A 80 20.61 22.07 24.87
CA GLY A 80 21.11 21.70 26.18
C GLY A 80 21.73 20.31 26.35
N LYS A 81 22.27 20.01 27.54
CA LYS A 81 22.80 18.66 27.83
C LYS A 81 21.67 17.67 28.12
N SER A 82 20.71 18.05 28.97
CA SER A 82 19.48 17.30 29.22
C SER A 82 18.30 18.25 29.00
N LEU A 83 17.49 17.96 27.99
CA LEU A 83 16.45 18.85 27.50
C LEU A 83 15.11 18.10 27.47
N ALA A 84 14.10 18.70 28.09
CA ALA A 84 12.70 18.29 27.96
C ALA A 84 11.90 19.44 27.36
N VAL A 85 11.19 19.20 26.25
CA VAL A 85 10.35 20.19 25.57
C VAL A 85 8.93 19.67 25.49
N TYR A 86 7.98 20.45 26.01
CA TYR A 86 6.55 20.19 25.97
C TYR A 86 5.89 21.28 25.14
N LEU A 87 5.36 20.90 23.98
CA LEU A 87 4.68 21.79 23.04
C LEU A 87 3.21 21.39 22.99
N VAL A 88 2.34 22.27 23.46
CA VAL A 88 0.89 22.07 23.48
C VAL A 88 0.22 23.17 22.68
N GLY A 89 -0.36 22.85 21.53
CA GLY A 89 -1.06 23.82 20.67
C GLY A 89 -0.63 23.75 19.21
N ALA A 90 -0.52 24.91 18.55
CA ALA A 90 -0.23 25.01 17.12
C ALA A 90 1.23 25.42 16.88
N VAL A 91 2.01 24.54 16.27
CA VAL A 91 3.38 24.82 15.82
C VAL A 91 3.34 25.16 14.34
N ILE A 92 3.35 26.46 14.04
CA ILE A 92 3.13 27.01 12.70
C ILE A 92 4.46 27.38 12.01
N SER A 93 5.56 27.44 12.79
CA SER A 93 6.91 27.74 12.31
C SER A 93 7.94 26.72 12.79
N GLN A 94 9.18 26.87 12.36
CA GLN A 94 10.26 25.92 12.64
C GLN A 94 10.60 25.86 14.14
N THR A 95 10.62 24.65 14.69
CA THR A 95 11.11 24.40 16.06
C THR A 95 12.35 23.52 16.02
N ILE A 96 13.46 24.01 16.57
CA ILE A 96 14.75 23.29 16.56
C ILE A 96 15.15 22.95 17.99
N CYS A 97 15.27 21.65 18.28
CA CYS A 97 15.69 21.15 19.60
C CYS A 97 16.97 20.33 19.48
N SER A 98 17.99 20.66 20.27
CA SER A 98 19.28 19.94 20.24
C SER A 98 19.79 19.61 21.64
N GLY A 99 20.20 18.36 21.88
CA GLY A 99 20.82 18.02 23.16
C GLY A 99 21.33 16.60 23.32
N LYS A 100 22.14 16.35 24.37
CA LYS A 100 22.69 14.99 24.60
C LYS A 100 21.58 13.99 24.96
N TYR A 101 20.70 14.37 25.88
CA TYR A 101 19.49 13.65 26.26
C TYR A 101 18.29 14.54 25.98
N LEU A 102 17.44 14.15 25.02
CA LEU A 102 16.34 14.97 24.53
C LEU A 102 15.03 14.18 24.62
N ALA A 103 14.05 14.75 25.31
CA ALA A 103 12.66 14.30 25.30
C ALA A 103 11.76 15.41 24.76
N VAL A 104 10.95 15.12 23.74
CA VAL A 104 10.01 16.08 23.14
C VAL A 104 8.61 15.50 23.19
N TYR A 105 7.67 16.27 23.74
CA TYR A 105 6.25 15.94 23.82
C TYR A 105 5.48 16.98 23.01
N LEU A 106 4.85 16.53 21.93
CA LEU A 106 4.07 17.36 21.02
C LEU A 106 2.60 16.96 21.14
N VAL A 107 1.76 17.91 21.55
CA VAL A 107 0.32 17.73 21.70
C VAL A 107 -0.38 18.83 20.90
N GLY A 108 -1.02 18.51 19.77
CA GLY A 108 -1.73 19.48 18.94
C GLY A 108 -1.37 19.41 17.45
N VAL A 109 -1.40 20.55 16.76
CA VAL A 109 -1.21 20.62 15.30
C VAL A 109 0.21 21.09 14.99
N VAL A 110 0.97 20.26 14.28
CA VAL A 110 2.30 20.62 13.76
C VAL A 110 2.19 20.84 12.26
N SER A 111 2.19 22.10 11.84
CA SER A 111 2.03 22.48 10.44
C SER A 111 3.34 22.91 9.75
N SER A 112 4.47 22.81 10.46
CA SER A 112 5.81 23.15 9.95
C SER A 112 6.88 22.19 10.50
N GLN A 113 8.11 22.30 10.01
CA GLN A 113 9.21 21.40 10.36
C GLN A 113 9.62 21.51 11.84
N THR A 114 9.70 20.37 12.53
CA THR A 114 10.27 20.26 13.88
C THR A 114 11.53 19.39 13.83
N ASN A 115 12.70 20.01 14.00
CA ASN A 115 14.00 19.35 13.87
C ASN A 115 14.58 19.06 15.26
N CYS A 116 14.63 17.78 15.64
CA CYS A 116 15.16 17.32 16.93
C CYS A 116 16.45 16.51 16.72
N SER A 117 17.51 16.84 17.45
CA SER A 117 18.80 16.14 17.35
C SER A 117 19.40 15.83 18.72
N GLY A 118 19.94 14.62 18.89
CA GLY A 118 20.58 14.22 20.14
C GLY A 118 21.13 12.80 20.16
N LYS A 119 21.99 12.49 21.16
CA LYS A 119 22.56 11.13 21.32
C LYS A 119 21.53 10.13 21.84
N SER A 120 20.58 10.58 22.66
CA SER A 120 19.44 9.80 23.13
C SER A 120 18.19 10.66 22.99
N LEU A 121 17.31 10.28 22.06
CA LEU A 121 16.13 11.03 21.66
C LEU A 121 14.86 10.20 21.90
N ALA A 122 13.89 10.78 22.59
CA ALA A 122 12.53 10.24 22.72
C ALA A 122 11.53 11.31 22.26
N VAL A 123 10.65 10.97 21.32
CA VAL A 123 9.60 11.87 20.79
C VAL A 123 8.24 11.22 21.03
N TYR A 124 7.35 11.94 21.70
CA TYR A 124 5.97 11.56 21.95
C TYR A 124 5.04 12.51 21.22
N LEU A 125 4.16 11.96 20.38
CA LEU A 125 3.28 12.71 19.50
C LEU A 125 1.82 12.38 19.81
N VAL A 126 1.00 13.41 20.06
CA VAL A 126 -0.44 13.29 20.25
C VAL A 126 -1.13 14.42 19.46
N GLY A 127 -1.45 14.17 18.20
CA GLY A 127 -2.11 15.16 17.34
C GLY A 127 -1.84 14.99 15.85
N VAL A 128 -2.26 15.96 15.06
CA VAL A 128 -2.12 15.95 13.59
C VAL A 128 -0.80 16.60 13.20
N VAL A 129 0.09 15.84 12.56
CA VAL A 129 1.29 16.38 11.92
C VAL A 129 1.03 16.49 10.43
N SER A 130 1.10 17.71 9.91
CA SER A 130 0.82 18.01 8.51
C SER A 130 2.06 18.43 7.71
N SER A 131 3.28 18.27 8.24
CA SER A 131 4.52 18.62 7.54
C SER A 131 5.25 17.42 6.94
N GLN A 132 5.71 17.58 5.69
CA GLN A 132 6.45 16.61 4.86
C GLN A 132 7.45 15.74 5.62
N THR A 133 7.13 14.46 5.78
CA THR A 133 8.16 13.42 5.69
C THR A 133 8.65 13.43 4.25
N ASN A 134 9.89 13.88 4.02
CA ASN A 134 10.54 13.77 2.71
C ASN A 134 10.63 12.28 2.38
N CYS A 135 9.65 11.79 1.65
CA CYS A 135 9.62 10.42 1.23
C CYS A 135 10.44 10.26 -0.05
N SER A 136 11.35 9.29 -0.08
CA SER A 136 12.05 8.88 -1.29
C SER A 136 11.06 8.37 -2.34
N ALA A 137 11.38 8.53 -3.63
CA ALA A 137 10.57 7.99 -4.71
C ALA A 137 10.39 6.47 -4.56
N VAL A 138 9.16 5.98 -4.70
CA VAL A 138 8.84 4.55 -4.56
C VAL A 138 9.43 3.78 -5.75
N GLU A 139 10.05 2.64 -5.48
CA GLU A 139 10.59 1.76 -6.53
C GLU A 139 9.50 0.94 -7.21
N SER A 140 9.82 0.43 -8.40
CA SER A 140 8.95 -0.46 -9.15
C SER A 140 8.83 -1.83 -8.50
N VAL A 141 7.70 -2.49 -8.72
CA VAL A 141 7.50 -3.90 -8.36
C VAL A 141 8.51 -4.79 -9.08
N SER A 142 8.73 -6.01 -8.57
CA SER A 142 9.60 -7.00 -9.21
C SER A 142 8.87 -8.34 -9.39
N GLN A 143 9.45 -9.27 -10.16
CA GLN A 143 8.92 -10.63 -10.34
C GLN A 143 7.44 -10.69 -10.79
N LEU A 144 7.01 -9.75 -11.64
CA LEU A 144 5.68 -9.76 -12.23
C LEU A 144 5.51 -11.01 -13.11
N LYS A 145 4.47 -11.79 -12.85
CA LYS A 145 4.15 -13.02 -13.57
C LYS A 145 2.64 -13.25 -13.62
N VAL A 146 2.20 -14.02 -14.60
CA VAL A 146 0.83 -14.53 -14.67
C VAL A 146 0.74 -15.81 -13.84
N VAL A 147 -0.30 -15.91 -13.01
CA VAL A 147 -0.58 -17.07 -12.14
C VAL A 147 -1.57 -18.01 -12.82
N SER A 148 -2.65 -17.46 -13.37
CA SER A 148 -3.68 -18.23 -14.07
C SER A 148 -4.38 -17.37 -15.11
N ILE A 149 -4.85 -18.03 -16.17
CA ILE A 149 -5.58 -17.41 -17.28
C ILE A 149 -6.88 -18.19 -17.47
N SER A 150 -7.96 -17.45 -17.70
CA SER A 150 -9.26 -17.97 -18.11
C SER A 150 -9.81 -17.16 -19.29
N GLY A 151 -11.05 -17.41 -19.70
CA GLY A 151 -11.70 -16.67 -20.78
C GLY A 151 -11.97 -15.19 -20.44
N SER A 152 -12.18 -14.86 -19.16
CA SER A 152 -12.58 -13.51 -18.73
C SER A 152 -11.77 -12.95 -17.55
N ILE A 153 -10.85 -13.75 -17.00
CA ILE A 153 -10.05 -13.40 -15.82
C ILE A 153 -8.59 -13.73 -16.08
N ILE A 154 -7.69 -12.79 -15.78
CA ILE A 154 -6.25 -13.02 -15.68
C ILE A 154 -5.81 -12.70 -14.27
N SER A 155 -5.16 -13.66 -13.61
CA SER A 155 -4.58 -13.48 -12.29
C SER A 155 -3.09 -13.22 -12.43
N ILE A 156 -2.62 -12.09 -11.91
CA ILE A 156 -1.21 -11.71 -11.92
C ILE A 156 -0.65 -11.70 -10.50
N GLN A 157 0.64 -11.93 -10.36
CA GLN A 157 1.37 -11.83 -9.11
C GLN A 157 2.68 -11.06 -9.31
N TRP A 158 3.06 -10.25 -8.34
CA TRP A 158 4.34 -9.53 -8.30
C TRP A 158 4.96 -9.60 -6.90
N ARG A 159 6.12 -8.97 -6.75
CA ARG A 159 6.80 -8.77 -5.47
C ARG A 159 6.89 -7.28 -5.19
N ALA A 160 6.56 -6.91 -3.95
CA ALA A 160 6.64 -5.54 -3.46
C ALA A 160 8.06 -4.95 -3.63
N PRO A 161 8.17 -3.63 -3.84
CA PRO A 161 9.46 -2.96 -3.95
C PRO A 161 10.28 -3.05 -2.65
N SER A 162 11.59 -2.82 -2.76
CA SER A 162 12.52 -2.86 -1.62
C SER A 162 12.20 -1.78 -0.59
N ASN A 163 11.85 -0.58 -1.06
CA ASN A 163 11.51 0.58 -0.23
C ASN A 163 10.00 0.69 0.01
N THR A 164 9.52 0.09 1.10
CA THR A 164 8.07 0.08 1.41
C THR A 164 7.63 1.19 2.36
N ASP A 165 8.52 2.05 2.85
CA ASP A 165 8.21 3.02 3.92
C ASP A 165 7.09 4.00 3.57
N CYS A 166 6.96 4.37 2.30
CA CYS A 166 5.90 5.25 1.81
C CYS A 166 5.05 4.65 0.71
N LEU A 167 5.12 3.33 0.53
CA LEU A 167 4.24 2.63 -0.38
C LEU A 167 2.82 2.69 0.19
N GLU A 168 1.89 3.27 -0.58
CA GLU A 168 0.47 3.34 -0.25
C GLU A 168 -0.29 2.19 -0.91
N GLY A 169 0.09 1.85 -2.14
CA GLY A 169 -0.52 0.76 -2.89
C GLY A 169 0.07 0.59 -4.27
N TYR A 170 -0.70 -0.08 -5.14
CA TYR A 170 -0.32 -0.34 -6.52
C TYR A 170 -1.45 0.12 -7.46
N GLN A 171 -1.09 0.51 -8.66
CA GLN A 171 -2.04 0.75 -9.74
C GLN A 171 -1.79 -0.29 -10.83
N VAL A 172 -2.81 -1.08 -11.12
CA VAL A 172 -2.82 -2.11 -12.16
C VAL A 172 -3.64 -1.59 -13.32
N CYS A 173 -3.00 -1.39 -14.47
CA CYS A 173 -3.65 -0.98 -15.70
C CYS A 173 -3.53 -2.08 -16.75
N TRP A 174 -4.59 -2.31 -17.51
CA TRP A 174 -4.57 -3.26 -18.61
C TRP A 174 -5.24 -2.66 -19.84
N SER A 175 -4.69 -2.96 -21.01
CA SER A 175 -5.25 -2.54 -22.29
C SER A 175 -5.18 -3.66 -23.31
N LEU A 176 -6.12 -3.65 -24.27
CA LEU A 176 -5.98 -4.47 -25.46
C LEU A 176 -4.72 -4.07 -26.22
N GLU A 177 -4.07 -5.02 -26.87
CA GLU A 177 -2.84 -4.79 -27.63
C GLU A 177 -3.04 -3.82 -28.82
N ASP A 178 -4.27 -3.74 -29.34
CA ASP A 178 -4.68 -2.77 -30.37
C ASP A 178 -4.98 -1.36 -29.82
N GLY A 179 -4.95 -1.19 -28.49
CA GLY A 179 -5.21 0.08 -27.81
C GLY A 179 -6.68 0.51 -27.72
N THR A 180 -7.63 -0.32 -28.16
CA THR A 180 -9.06 0.05 -28.25
C THR A 180 -9.75 0.14 -26.89
N GLN A 181 -9.26 -0.61 -25.90
CA GLN A 181 -9.79 -0.63 -24.55
C GLN A 181 -8.65 -0.50 -23.54
N SER A 182 -8.81 0.36 -22.55
CA SER A 182 -7.89 0.47 -21.41
C SER A 182 -8.66 0.68 -20.12
N ASN A 183 -8.20 0.06 -19.04
CA ASN A 183 -8.77 0.17 -17.70
C ASN A 183 -7.65 0.18 -16.66
N CYS A 184 -7.94 0.76 -15.50
CA CYS A 184 -7.03 0.77 -14.36
C CYS A 184 -7.78 0.51 -13.07
N THR A 185 -7.11 -0.10 -12.10
CA THR A 185 -7.64 -0.33 -10.76
C THR A 185 -6.53 -0.14 -9.73
N ALA A 186 -6.87 0.51 -8.62
CA ALA A 186 -5.97 0.66 -7.49
C ALA A 186 -6.07 -0.57 -6.58
N GLN A 187 -4.95 -0.99 -6.01
CA GLN A 187 -4.83 -2.09 -5.07
C GLN A 187 -4.15 -1.58 -3.80
N SER A 188 -4.65 -1.99 -2.63
CA SER A 188 -4.05 -1.57 -1.37
C SER A 188 -2.72 -2.29 -1.12
N ARG A 189 -1.86 -1.72 -0.27
CA ARG A 189 -0.60 -2.37 0.14
C ARG A 189 -0.79 -3.69 0.90
N HIS A 190 -1.93 -3.88 1.56
CA HIS A 190 -2.19 -5.03 2.44
C HIS A 190 -2.84 -6.21 1.72
N GLU A 191 -3.49 -5.96 0.59
CA GLU A 191 -3.94 -7.01 -0.31
C GLU A 191 -2.68 -7.63 -0.91
N HIS A 192 -2.56 -8.95 -0.74
CA HIS A 192 -1.43 -9.75 -1.19
C HIS A 192 -1.02 -9.36 -2.61
N SER A 193 0.24 -9.57 -2.96
CA SER A 193 0.83 -9.22 -4.27
C SER A 193 0.23 -10.00 -5.46
N THR A 194 -1.04 -10.39 -5.41
CA THR A 194 -1.81 -11.11 -6.42
C THR A 194 -3.15 -10.42 -6.62
N THR A 195 -3.49 -10.13 -7.87
CA THR A 195 -4.75 -9.45 -8.24
C THR A 195 -5.40 -10.18 -9.42
N ASN A 196 -6.73 -10.26 -9.40
CA ASN A 196 -7.55 -10.77 -10.50
C ASN A 196 -8.09 -9.63 -11.35
N ILE A 197 -7.73 -9.62 -12.62
CA ILE A 197 -8.27 -8.70 -13.62
C ILE A 197 -9.47 -9.39 -14.24
N THR A 198 -10.67 -8.86 -14.03
CA THR A 198 -11.94 -9.47 -14.46
C THR A 198 -12.59 -8.70 -15.61
N GLY A 199 -13.56 -9.33 -16.30
CA GLY A 199 -14.32 -8.68 -17.37
C GLY A 199 -13.53 -8.53 -18.66
N LEU A 200 -12.55 -9.42 -18.88
CA LEU A 200 -11.76 -9.48 -20.10
C LEU A 200 -12.53 -10.20 -21.21
N SER A 201 -12.23 -9.85 -22.45
CA SER A 201 -12.75 -10.52 -23.63
C SER A 201 -11.99 -11.84 -23.86
N PRO A 202 -12.68 -12.94 -24.17
CA PRO A 202 -12.03 -14.20 -24.56
C PRO A 202 -11.23 -14.04 -25.84
N CYS A 203 -10.18 -14.85 -26.00
CA CYS A 203 -9.31 -14.83 -27.18
C CYS A 203 -8.67 -13.47 -27.50
N ALA A 204 -8.40 -12.64 -26.49
CA ALA A 204 -7.85 -11.32 -26.65
C ALA A 204 -6.50 -11.16 -25.92
N SER A 205 -5.58 -10.41 -26.54
CA SER A 205 -4.25 -10.12 -26.00
C SER A 205 -4.26 -8.80 -25.22
N TYR A 206 -3.79 -8.85 -23.98
CA TYR A 206 -3.75 -7.70 -23.07
C TYR A 206 -2.32 -7.37 -22.66
N ILE A 207 -1.99 -6.08 -22.67
CA ILE A 207 -0.80 -5.51 -22.04
C ILE A 207 -1.19 -5.08 -20.62
N ILE A 208 -0.56 -5.66 -19.62
CA ILE A 208 -0.85 -5.43 -18.21
C ILE A 208 0.36 -4.75 -17.56
N ASN A 209 0.14 -3.57 -16.99
CA ASN A 209 1.15 -2.75 -16.34
C ASN A 209 0.84 -2.58 -14.86
N VAL A 210 1.86 -2.76 -14.01
CA VAL A 210 1.78 -2.51 -12.57
C VAL A 210 2.74 -1.40 -12.19
N THR A 211 2.21 -0.38 -11.51
CA THR A 211 2.98 0.74 -10.93
C THR A 211 2.81 0.76 -9.42
N SER A 212 3.89 1.10 -8.70
CA SER A 212 3.83 1.38 -7.26
C SER A 212 3.41 2.84 -7.06
N VAL A 213 2.49 3.09 -6.12
CA VAL A 213 1.99 4.42 -5.78
C VAL A 213 2.42 4.78 -4.36
N GLY A 214 3.09 5.93 -4.23
CA GLY A 214 3.56 6.44 -2.95
C GLY A 214 2.60 7.42 -2.30
N SER A 215 2.70 7.56 -0.97
CA SER A 215 1.85 8.45 -0.16
C SER A 215 1.96 9.94 -0.49
N SER A 216 2.97 10.33 -1.26
CA SER A 216 3.15 11.69 -1.79
C SER A 216 2.49 11.92 -3.16
N GLY A 217 1.80 10.90 -3.70
CA GLY A 217 1.21 10.90 -5.04
C GLY A 217 2.19 10.60 -6.19
N GLY A 218 3.47 10.32 -5.88
CA GLY A 218 4.46 9.89 -6.87
C GLY A 218 4.30 8.41 -7.25
N SER A 219 4.50 8.08 -8.52
CA SER A 219 4.43 6.71 -9.04
C SER A 219 5.79 6.22 -9.56
N SER A 220 6.05 4.92 -9.42
CA SER A 220 7.22 4.27 -9.99
C SER A 220 7.14 4.13 -11.52
N GLN A 221 8.22 3.65 -12.14
CA GLN A 221 8.14 3.14 -13.52
C GLN A 221 7.19 1.93 -13.57
N ALA A 222 6.46 1.79 -14.67
CA ALA A 222 5.55 0.67 -14.90
C ALA A 222 6.32 -0.60 -15.24
N VAL A 223 5.90 -1.72 -14.65
CA VAL A 223 6.37 -3.05 -15.02
C VAL A 223 5.27 -3.76 -15.77
N GLY A 224 5.57 -4.13 -17.02
CA GLY A 224 4.60 -4.69 -17.96
C GLY A 224 4.75 -6.19 -18.19
N ILE A 225 3.64 -6.87 -18.44
CA ILE A 225 3.57 -8.24 -18.96
C ILE A 225 2.45 -8.35 -19.98
N THR A 226 2.62 -9.19 -20.99
CA THR A 226 1.56 -9.51 -21.97
C THR A 226 0.96 -10.87 -21.68
N ALA A 227 -0.37 -10.97 -21.83
CA ALA A 227 -1.10 -12.21 -21.62
C ALA A 227 -2.34 -12.27 -22.52
N THR A 228 -2.58 -13.44 -23.11
CA THR A 228 -3.75 -13.68 -23.97
C THR A 228 -4.79 -14.51 -23.21
N THR A 229 -6.03 -14.05 -23.14
CA THR A 229 -7.12 -14.81 -22.51
C THR A 229 -7.38 -16.13 -23.24
N ALA A 230 -7.87 -17.12 -22.52
CA ALA A 230 -8.27 -18.38 -23.12
C ALA A 230 -9.54 -18.20 -23.99
N PRO A 231 -9.89 -19.17 -24.84
CA PRO A 231 -11.24 -19.22 -25.41
C PRO A 231 -12.29 -19.35 -24.30
N ASP A 232 -13.54 -19.04 -24.61
CA ASP A 232 -14.64 -19.32 -23.70
C ASP A 232 -14.89 -20.82 -23.54
N LYS A 233 -15.47 -21.21 -22.40
CA LYS A 233 -15.87 -22.59 -22.16
C LYS A 233 -16.97 -23.04 -23.14
N VAL A 234 -17.03 -24.35 -23.38
CA VAL A 234 -18.10 -24.94 -24.18
C VAL A 234 -19.46 -24.72 -23.50
N SER A 235 -20.55 -24.81 -24.26
CA SER A 235 -21.91 -24.73 -23.71
C SER A 235 -22.72 -25.97 -24.06
N GLN A 236 -23.82 -26.22 -23.35
CA GLN A 236 -24.74 -27.33 -23.65
C GLN A 236 -24.07 -28.71 -23.73
N LEU A 237 -23.07 -28.95 -22.87
CA LEU A 237 -22.46 -30.29 -22.75
C LEU A 237 -23.53 -31.27 -22.26
N LYS A 238 -23.74 -32.35 -23.02
CA LYS A 238 -24.71 -33.39 -22.72
C LYS A 238 -24.21 -34.76 -23.17
N VAL A 239 -24.69 -35.79 -22.50
CA VAL A 239 -24.55 -37.17 -22.93
C VAL A 239 -25.63 -37.46 -23.97
N THR A 240 -25.24 -38.01 -25.11
CA THR A 240 -26.14 -38.37 -26.22
C THR A 240 -26.37 -39.86 -26.34
N GLY A 241 -25.50 -40.68 -25.76
CA GLY A 241 -25.65 -42.13 -25.74
C GLY A 241 -24.68 -42.78 -24.75
N THR A 242 -25.11 -43.90 -24.19
CA THR A 242 -24.32 -44.73 -23.28
C THR A 242 -24.45 -46.19 -23.70
N SER A 243 -23.33 -46.90 -23.71
CA SER A 243 -23.26 -48.35 -23.87
C SER A 243 -22.32 -48.93 -22.82
N VAL A 244 -22.27 -50.26 -22.74
CA VAL A 244 -21.52 -51.05 -21.76
C VAL A 244 -20.05 -50.60 -21.57
N SER A 245 -19.41 -50.07 -22.62
CA SER A 245 -18.02 -49.59 -22.56
C SER A 245 -17.78 -48.26 -23.29
N THR A 246 -18.85 -47.52 -23.60
CA THR A 246 -18.75 -46.29 -24.40
C THR A 246 -19.70 -45.20 -23.93
N ILE A 247 -19.23 -43.96 -23.92
CA ILE A 247 -20.06 -42.79 -23.62
C ILE A 247 -19.91 -41.79 -24.77
N SER A 248 -21.03 -41.42 -25.39
CA SER A 248 -21.11 -40.40 -26.43
C SER A 248 -21.58 -39.09 -25.83
N ILE A 249 -20.84 -38.02 -26.13
CA ILE A 249 -21.11 -36.67 -25.63
C ILE A 249 -21.17 -35.68 -26.79
N GLN A 250 -21.93 -34.61 -26.57
CA GLN A 250 -22.05 -33.48 -27.48
C GLN A 250 -22.04 -32.18 -26.70
N TRP A 251 -21.40 -31.15 -27.25
CA TRP A 251 -21.42 -29.79 -26.74
C TRP A 251 -21.65 -28.81 -27.87
N ARG A 252 -21.82 -27.54 -27.52
CA ARG A 252 -21.88 -26.40 -28.43
C ARG A 252 -20.58 -25.59 -28.31
N PRO A 253 -19.92 -25.27 -29.44
CA PRO A 253 -18.74 -24.39 -29.44
C PRO A 253 -19.03 -23.04 -28.75
N PRO A 254 -18.02 -22.44 -28.11
CA PRO A 254 -18.16 -21.09 -27.57
C PRO A 254 -18.45 -20.06 -28.67
N SER A 255 -19.15 -18.98 -28.32
CA SER A 255 -19.48 -17.89 -29.26
C SER A 255 -18.23 -17.13 -29.71
N ASN A 256 -17.30 -16.88 -28.78
CA ASN A 256 -16.03 -16.20 -29.04
C ASN A 256 -14.92 -17.24 -29.08
N ALA A 257 -14.63 -17.72 -30.28
CA ALA A 257 -13.79 -18.88 -30.49
C ALA A 257 -12.65 -18.60 -31.48
N ASP A 258 -12.30 -17.35 -31.75
CA ASP A 258 -11.35 -17.02 -32.82
C ASP A 258 -9.98 -17.66 -32.61
N CYS A 259 -9.50 -17.69 -31.37
CA CYS A 259 -8.26 -18.33 -30.98
C CYS A 259 -8.38 -19.84 -30.66
N LEU A 260 -9.59 -20.42 -30.68
CA LEU A 260 -9.81 -21.82 -30.35
C LEU A 260 -9.14 -22.75 -31.38
N VAL A 261 -8.30 -23.67 -30.91
CA VAL A 261 -7.59 -24.64 -31.77
C VAL A 261 -8.01 -26.08 -31.51
N ALA A 262 -8.40 -26.41 -30.27
CA ALA A 262 -8.77 -27.77 -29.89
C ALA A 262 -9.73 -27.81 -28.69
N TYR A 263 -10.40 -28.95 -28.52
CA TYR A 263 -11.10 -29.33 -27.31
C TYR A 263 -10.32 -30.44 -26.61
N GLN A 264 -10.17 -30.35 -25.30
CA GLN A 264 -9.66 -31.46 -24.50
C GLN A 264 -10.82 -32.06 -23.71
N VAL A 265 -10.99 -33.37 -23.86
CA VAL A 265 -12.04 -34.15 -23.21
C VAL A 265 -11.36 -35.11 -22.24
N CYS A 266 -11.58 -34.95 -20.94
CA CYS A 266 -11.13 -35.94 -19.97
C CYS A 266 -12.31 -36.69 -19.37
N CYS A 267 -12.14 -38.00 -19.20
CA CYS A 267 -13.05 -38.87 -18.51
C CYS A 267 -12.36 -39.38 -17.25
N SER A 268 -12.92 -39.11 -16.09
CA SER A 268 -12.41 -39.61 -14.81
C SER A 268 -13.44 -40.47 -14.10
N LEU A 269 -12.99 -41.45 -13.32
CA LEU A 269 -13.86 -42.14 -12.38
C LEU A 269 -14.43 -41.13 -11.37
N ALA A 270 -15.67 -41.36 -10.92
CA ALA A 270 -16.31 -40.46 -9.95
C ALA A 270 -15.56 -40.37 -8.59
N ASP A 271 -14.73 -41.37 -8.27
CA ASP A 271 -13.86 -41.39 -7.10
C ASP A 271 -12.50 -40.68 -7.33
N GLY A 272 -12.24 -40.20 -8.55
CA GLY A 272 -11.01 -39.50 -8.94
C GLY A 272 -9.78 -40.40 -9.12
N THR A 273 -9.91 -41.73 -9.02
CA THR A 273 -8.76 -42.64 -9.01
C THR A 273 -8.10 -42.86 -10.38
N GLN A 274 -8.84 -42.62 -11.47
CA GLN A 274 -8.34 -42.74 -12.83
C GLN A 274 -8.92 -41.62 -13.69
N SER A 275 -8.08 -41.04 -14.56
CA SER A 275 -8.49 -40.06 -15.57
C SER A 275 -7.80 -40.33 -16.90
N ASN A 276 -8.55 -40.30 -18.00
CA ASN A 276 -8.01 -40.39 -19.35
C ASN A 276 -8.44 -39.18 -20.17
N CYS A 277 -7.50 -38.51 -20.83
CA CYS A 277 -7.74 -37.29 -21.58
C CYS A 277 -7.44 -37.49 -23.06
N THR A 278 -8.28 -36.94 -23.93
CA THR A 278 -8.07 -36.94 -25.38
C THR A 278 -8.26 -35.54 -25.92
N THR A 279 -7.36 -35.11 -26.81
CA THR A 279 -7.45 -33.80 -27.46
C THR A 279 -7.98 -33.98 -28.87
N GLN A 280 -9.02 -33.22 -29.20
CA GLN A 280 -9.64 -33.20 -30.52
C GLN A 280 -9.40 -31.83 -31.16
N THR A 281 -8.80 -31.81 -32.34
CA THR A 281 -8.68 -30.60 -33.15
C THR A 281 -10.05 -30.01 -33.45
N ARG A 282 -10.11 -28.68 -33.60
CA ARG A 282 -11.33 -27.99 -33.97
C ARG A 282 -11.84 -28.51 -35.32
N HIS A 283 -12.94 -29.24 -35.29
CA HIS A 283 -13.71 -29.68 -36.47
C HIS A 283 -15.15 -29.14 -36.40
N GLU A 284 -15.89 -29.23 -37.49
CA GLU A 284 -17.25 -28.68 -37.66
C GLU A 284 -18.29 -29.23 -36.66
N HIS A 285 -18.01 -30.37 -36.00
CA HIS A 285 -18.91 -30.99 -35.04
C HIS A 285 -18.27 -31.13 -33.65
N ALA A 286 -18.94 -30.53 -32.66
CA ALA A 286 -18.59 -30.57 -31.24
C ALA A 286 -19.18 -31.82 -30.56
N ALA A 287 -18.75 -32.99 -30.99
CA ALA A 287 -19.15 -34.28 -30.42
C ALA A 287 -17.99 -35.28 -30.43
N THR A 288 -17.96 -36.17 -29.44
CA THR A 288 -17.00 -37.27 -29.39
C THR A 288 -17.57 -38.48 -28.66
N SER A 289 -16.93 -39.64 -28.82
CA SER A 289 -17.26 -40.87 -28.09
C SER A 289 -16.02 -41.38 -27.36
N ILE A 290 -16.17 -41.57 -26.05
CA ILE A 290 -15.15 -42.12 -25.17
C ILE A 290 -15.36 -43.63 -25.13
N THR A 291 -14.31 -44.41 -25.38
CA THR A 291 -14.38 -45.88 -25.47
C THR A 291 -13.46 -46.56 -24.44
N GLY A 292 -13.68 -47.86 -24.21
CA GLY A 292 -12.86 -48.64 -23.29
C GLY A 292 -13.20 -48.43 -21.81
N LEU A 293 -14.45 -48.06 -21.51
CA LEU A 293 -14.91 -47.81 -20.14
C LEU A 293 -15.34 -49.10 -19.45
N THR A 294 -15.19 -49.15 -18.13
CA THR A 294 -15.67 -50.25 -17.29
C THR A 294 -17.20 -50.18 -17.17
N PRO A 295 -17.94 -51.29 -17.34
CA PRO A 295 -19.40 -51.32 -17.19
C PRO A 295 -19.87 -50.95 -15.78
N CYS A 296 -21.10 -50.44 -15.65
CA CYS A 296 -21.76 -50.20 -14.36
C CYS A 296 -20.96 -49.28 -13.42
N THR A 297 -20.20 -48.35 -14.00
CA THR A 297 -19.29 -47.46 -13.27
C THR A 297 -19.67 -46.00 -13.53
N ASN A 298 -19.55 -45.15 -12.50
CA ASN A 298 -19.83 -43.73 -12.59
C ASN A 298 -18.58 -42.96 -13.04
N PHE A 299 -18.75 -42.15 -14.08
CA PHE A 299 -17.72 -41.30 -14.65
C PHE A 299 -18.12 -39.82 -14.60
N ILE A 300 -17.11 -38.96 -14.50
CA ILE A 300 -17.20 -37.52 -14.70
C ILE A 300 -16.46 -37.22 -16.00
N VAL A 301 -17.17 -36.65 -16.96
CA VAL A 301 -16.60 -36.23 -18.23
C VAL A 301 -16.50 -34.71 -18.22
N ASN A 302 -15.29 -34.20 -18.43
CA ASN A 302 -15.02 -32.78 -18.52
C ASN A 302 -14.58 -32.39 -19.94
N VAL A 303 -14.98 -31.20 -20.37
CA VAL A 303 -14.58 -30.63 -21.66
C VAL A 303 -14.02 -29.23 -21.43
N THR A 304 -12.78 -29.02 -21.88
CA THR A 304 -12.08 -27.72 -21.88
C THR A 304 -11.77 -27.30 -23.30
N THR A 305 -11.62 -26.00 -23.51
CA THR A 305 -11.20 -25.41 -24.79
C THR A 305 -9.77 -24.96 -24.72
N ILE A 306 -8.97 -25.23 -25.75
CA ILE A 306 -7.56 -24.85 -25.85
C ILE A 306 -7.40 -23.76 -26.90
N GLY A 307 -6.80 -22.63 -26.52
CA GLY A 307 -6.46 -21.53 -27.41
C GLY A 307 -5.11 -21.71 -28.12
N SER A 308 -4.87 -20.93 -29.18
CA SER A 308 -3.62 -20.92 -29.94
C SER A 308 -2.38 -20.56 -29.09
N SER A 309 -2.57 -19.83 -27.99
CA SER A 309 -1.54 -19.53 -26.99
C SER A 309 -1.24 -20.68 -26.01
N GLY A 310 -1.99 -21.79 -26.09
CA GLY A 310 -1.91 -22.90 -25.15
C GLY A 310 -2.77 -22.73 -23.89
N ASN A 311 -3.42 -21.57 -23.71
CA ASN A 311 -4.28 -21.31 -22.56
C ASN A 311 -5.61 -22.07 -22.67
N SER A 312 -6.09 -22.58 -21.53
CA SER A 312 -7.31 -23.39 -21.46
C SER A 312 -8.43 -22.68 -20.70
N SER A 313 -9.68 -22.94 -21.08
CA SER A 313 -10.85 -22.44 -20.35
C SER A 313 -11.14 -23.24 -19.08
N GLU A 314 -12.12 -22.76 -18.31
CA GLU A 314 -12.73 -23.56 -17.25
C GLU A 314 -13.36 -24.84 -17.83
N ALA A 315 -13.24 -25.94 -17.08
CA ALA A 315 -13.86 -27.20 -17.43
C ALA A 315 -15.40 -27.15 -17.30
N VAL A 316 -16.08 -27.78 -18.24
CA VAL A 316 -17.52 -28.06 -18.16
C VAL A 316 -17.70 -29.55 -17.98
N ASP A 317 -18.42 -29.92 -16.92
CA ASP A 317 -18.51 -31.31 -16.48
C ASP A 317 -19.91 -31.90 -16.66
N VAL A 318 -19.96 -33.20 -16.91
CA VAL A 318 -21.19 -34.01 -16.89
C VAL A 318 -20.93 -35.35 -16.22
N THR A 319 -21.82 -35.76 -15.33
CA THR A 319 -21.77 -37.07 -14.65
C THR A 319 -22.61 -38.10 -15.41
N VAL A 320 -22.09 -39.31 -15.55
CA VAL A 320 -22.70 -40.36 -16.37
C VAL A 320 -22.31 -41.75 -15.90
N SER A 321 -23.24 -42.70 -16.00
CA SER A 321 -23.03 -44.12 -15.69
C SER A 321 -23.02 -44.94 -16.98
N SER A 322 -22.06 -45.86 -17.12
CA SER A 322 -21.95 -46.82 -18.25
C SER A 322 -22.80 -48.08 -18.08
#